data_AF-A0A9P5QBN1-F1
#
_entry.id   AF-A0A9P5QBN1-F1
#
_cell.length_a   1.000
_cell.length_b   1.000
_cell.length_c   1.000
_cell.angle_alpha   90.00
_cell.angle_beta   90.00
_cell.angle_gamma   90.00
#
_symmetry.space_group_name_H-M   'P 1'
#
loop_
_entity.id
_entity.type
_entity.pdbx_description
1 polymer ?
#
loop_
_entity_poly.entity_id
_entity_poly.type
_entity_poly.pdbx_seq_one_letter_code
_entity_poly.pdbx_strand_id
1 'polypeptide(L)'
;EDEESDDEVEDQVTKEPSRERLRALQAVLKLLLESPHIHEVVDANWVRKTSHVKSDFTDSECEVVALLANALRPYVPHKRKTPDSSALQKAIPHIALRAPLVLIANSVMLATGYSQFTRRISPQISPASVHGMSLNPVGIYETLCKSTENHFDVRDMDGRMITDYRNITKYQPNRRKVMGSFFDLNKIDEICGAHGLTFRD
;
A
#
# COMPACT_ATOMS: atom_id res chain seq x y z
N GLU A 1 -9.59 -61.52 -27.77
CA GLU A 1 -9.32 -61.76 -26.35
C GLU A 1 -7.80 -61.90 -26.24
N ASP A 2 -7.02 -60.91 -25.86
CA ASP A 2 -7.31 -59.62 -25.23
C ASP A 2 -6.24 -58.60 -25.64
N GLU A 3 -6.69 -57.38 -25.94
CA GLU A 3 -5.86 -56.18 -26.09
C GLU A 3 -5.62 -55.63 -24.67
N GLU A 4 -4.40 -55.80 -24.13
CA GLU A 4 -3.98 -55.01 -22.97
C GLU A 4 -3.42 -53.69 -23.46
N SER A 5 -4.28 -52.67 -23.40
CA SER A 5 -3.94 -51.26 -23.53
C SER A 5 -3.10 -50.84 -22.33
N ASP A 6 -1.80 -50.71 -22.54
CA ASP A 6 -0.88 -50.04 -21.62
C ASP A 6 -1.21 -48.53 -21.67
N ASP A 7 -2.10 -48.09 -20.78
CA ASP A 7 -2.33 -46.67 -20.51
C ASP A 7 -1.06 -46.08 -19.88
N GLU A 8 -0.17 -45.56 -20.73
CA GLU A 8 0.90 -44.67 -20.32
C GLU A 8 0.29 -43.42 -19.66
N VAL A 9 0.23 -43.42 -18.34
CA VAL A 9 -0.02 -42.22 -17.54
C VAL A 9 1.19 -41.31 -17.74
N GLU A 10 1.10 -40.40 -18.72
CA GLU A 10 2.01 -39.26 -18.82
C GLU A 10 1.90 -38.45 -17.52
N ASP A 11 2.83 -38.72 -16.59
CA ASP A 11 3.17 -37.81 -15.51
C ASP A 11 3.56 -36.49 -16.17
N GLN A 12 2.60 -35.55 -16.24
CA GLN A 12 2.86 -34.17 -16.61
C GLN A 12 3.77 -33.58 -15.55
N VAL A 13 5.08 -33.77 -15.71
CA VAL A 13 6.11 -33.09 -14.93
C VAL A 13 5.90 -31.60 -15.19
N THR A 14 5.20 -30.93 -14.27
CA THR A 14 4.99 -29.49 -14.31
C THR A 14 6.35 -28.82 -14.23
N LYS A 15 6.87 -28.45 -15.39
CA LYS A 15 8.14 -27.74 -15.51
C LYS A 15 8.04 -26.45 -14.72
N GLU A 16 8.90 -26.30 -13.71
CA GLU A 16 8.90 -25.09 -12.89
C GLU A 16 9.00 -23.83 -13.77
N PRO A 17 8.16 -22.81 -13.52
CA PRO A 17 8.18 -21.60 -14.31
C PRO A 17 9.53 -20.90 -14.16
N SER A 18 10.05 -20.35 -15.27
CA SER A 18 11.31 -19.62 -15.22
C SER A 18 11.21 -18.40 -14.29
N ARG A 19 12.32 -18.04 -13.66
CA ARG A 19 12.41 -16.83 -12.81
C ARG A 19 11.98 -15.56 -13.56
N GLU A 20 12.25 -15.49 -14.86
CA GLU A 20 11.83 -14.37 -15.71
C GLU A 20 10.30 -14.32 -15.86
N ARG A 21 9.65 -15.47 -16.02
CA ARG A 21 8.20 -15.59 -16.08
C ARG A 21 7.53 -15.14 -14.78
N LEU A 22 8.05 -15.58 -13.63
CA LEU A 22 7.57 -15.13 -12.31
C LEU A 22 7.73 -13.61 -12.12
N ARG A 23 8.85 -13.04 -12.57
CA ARG A 23 9.07 -11.58 -12.54
C ARG A 23 8.07 -10.83 -13.41
N ALA A 24 7.74 -11.37 -14.57
CA ALA A 24 6.76 -10.76 -15.47
C ALA A 24 5.35 -10.78 -14.85
N LEU A 25 4.93 -11.91 -14.27
CA LEU A 25 3.65 -12.01 -13.53
C LEU A 25 3.60 -11.04 -12.35
N GLN A 26 4.69 -10.95 -11.57
CA GLN A 26 4.80 -10.01 -10.45
C GLN A 26 4.68 -8.54 -10.92
N ALA A 27 5.28 -8.20 -12.07
CA ALA A 27 5.18 -6.86 -12.64
C ALA A 27 3.74 -6.53 -13.04
N VAL A 28 3.03 -7.47 -13.67
CA VAL A 28 1.61 -7.32 -14.02
C VAL A 28 0.75 -7.16 -12.77
N LEU A 29 0.94 -8.01 -11.76
CA LEU A 29 0.22 -7.90 -10.49
C LEU A 29 0.43 -6.52 -9.85
N LYS A 30 1.67 -6.03 -9.82
CA LYS A 30 1.97 -4.71 -9.27
C LYS A 30 1.26 -3.59 -10.03
N LEU A 31 1.22 -3.64 -11.36
CA LEU A 31 0.49 -2.66 -12.18
C LEU A 31 -1.01 -2.68 -11.89
N LEU A 32 -1.60 -3.87 -11.74
CA LEU A 32 -3.02 -4.03 -11.40
C LEU A 32 -3.34 -3.49 -10.00
N LEU A 33 -2.48 -3.75 -9.02
CA LEU A 33 -2.63 -3.25 -7.65
C LEU A 33 -2.48 -1.73 -7.54
N GLU A 34 -1.55 -1.14 -8.29
CA GLU A 34 -1.30 0.31 -8.25
C GLU A 34 -2.23 1.12 -9.18
N SER A 35 -3.01 0.46 -10.04
CA SER A 35 -3.89 1.13 -10.99
C SER A 35 -5.03 1.87 -10.28
N PRO A 36 -5.17 3.20 -10.48
CA PRO A 36 -6.23 3.99 -9.86
C PRO A 36 -7.56 3.96 -10.63
N HIS A 37 -7.61 3.27 -11.78
CA HIS A 37 -8.74 3.28 -12.71
C HIS A 37 -9.55 2.01 -12.71
N ILE A 38 -9.02 0.94 -12.12
CA ILE A 38 -9.77 -0.29 -11.95
C ILE A 38 -10.58 -0.09 -10.68
N HIS A 39 -11.90 -0.10 -10.80
CA HIS A 39 -12.85 -0.10 -9.68
C HIS A 39 -13.61 -1.41 -9.59
N GLU A 40 -13.59 -2.19 -10.67
CA GLU A 40 -14.24 -3.49 -10.80
C GLU A 40 -13.32 -4.63 -10.34
N VAL A 41 -13.91 -5.83 -10.30
CA VAL A 41 -13.20 -7.09 -10.06
C VAL A 41 -12.24 -7.34 -11.23
N VAL A 42 -10.98 -7.60 -10.91
CA VAL A 42 -9.95 -7.97 -11.89
C VAL A 42 -10.23 -9.40 -12.36
N ASP A 43 -10.28 -9.60 -13.67
CA ASP A 43 -10.42 -10.91 -14.30
C ASP A 43 -9.14 -11.30 -15.08
N ALA A 44 -9.11 -12.51 -15.64
CA ALA A 44 -7.98 -12.97 -16.45
C ALA A 44 -7.73 -12.07 -17.68
N ASN A 45 -8.78 -11.43 -18.23
CA ASN A 45 -8.65 -10.52 -19.37
C ASN A 45 -7.88 -9.25 -19.01
N TRP A 46 -8.08 -8.70 -17.81
CA TRP A 46 -7.29 -7.59 -17.29
C TRP A 46 -5.80 -7.93 -17.23
N VAL A 47 -5.44 -9.15 -16.80
CA VAL A 47 -4.06 -9.63 -16.75
C VAL A 47 -3.46 -9.69 -18.16
N ARG A 48 -4.17 -10.30 -19.11
CA ARG A 48 -3.74 -10.42 -20.53
C ARG A 48 -3.61 -9.06 -21.23
N LYS A 49 -4.48 -8.11 -20.93
CA LYS A 49 -4.41 -6.75 -21.47
C LYS A 49 -3.23 -5.96 -20.89
N THR A 50 -2.89 -6.21 -19.63
CA THR A 50 -1.80 -5.52 -18.92
C THR A 50 -0.43 -6.11 -19.28
N SER A 51 -0.36 -7.37 -19.68
CA SER A 51 0.87 -7.96 -20.20
C SER A 51 1.24 -7.36 -21.56
N HIS A 52 2.41 -6.71 -21.65
CA HIS A 52 2.95 -6.21 -22.92
C HIS A 52 3.23 -7.33 -23.94
N VAL A 53 3.44 -8.55 -23.46
CA VAL A 53 3.59 -9.76 -24.29
C VAL A 53 2.27 -10.52 -24.23
N LYS A 54 1.40 -10.29 -25.23
CA LYS A 54 -0.01 -10.72 -25.25
C LYS A 54 -0.28 -12.23 -25.21
N SER A 55 0.71 -13.12 -25.08
CA SER A 55 0.51 -14.55 -25.33
C SER A 55 1.24 -15.55 -24.44
N ASP A 56 2.03 -15.13 -23.44
CA ASP A 56 2.91 -16.11 -22.76
C ASP A 56 2.34 -16.74 -21.50
N PHE A 57 1.31 -16.14 -20.90
CA PHE A 57 0.71 -16.67 -19.66
C PHE A 57 -0.44 -17.63 -19.95
N THR A 58 -0.41 -18.76 -19.23
CA THR A 58 -1.50 -19.75 -19.21
C THR A 58 -2.75 -19.14 -18.58
N ASP A 59 -3.92 -19.72 -18.86
CA ASP A 59 -5.16 -19.31 -18.21
C ASP A 59 -5.07 -19.40 -16.69
N SER A 60 -4.49 -20.50 -16.17
CA SER A 60 -4.29 -20.70 -14.74
C SER A 60 -3.47 -19.59 -14.08
N GLU A 61 -2.39 -19.13 -14.70
CA GLU A 61 -1.58 -18.03 -14.18
C GLU A 61 -2.34 -16.71 -14.18
N CYS A 62 -3.15 -16.46 -15.22
CA CYS A 62 -3.97 -15.27 -15.31
C CYS A 62 -5.06 -15.26 -14.22
N GLU A 63 -5.69 -16.40 -13.96
CA GLU A 63 -6.67 -16.58 -12.90
C GLU A 63 -6.05 -16.36 -11.51
N VAL A 64 -4.88 -16.95 -11.25
CA VAL A 64 -4.18 -16.77 -9.97
C VAL A 64 -3.78 -15.31 -9.76
N VAL A 65 -3.25 -14.63 -10.79
CA VAL A 65 -2.91 -13.20 -10.69
C VAL A 65 -4.16 -12.36 -10.44
N ALA A 66 -5.27 -12.64 -11.10
CA ALA A 66 -6.54 -11.95 -10.88
C ALA A 66 -7.05 -12.15 -9.44
N LEU A 67 -6.99 -13.38 -8.93
CA LEU A 67 -7.36 -13.71 -7.55
C LEU A 67 -6.50 -12.93 -6.54
N LEU A 68 -5.17 -12.96 -6.71
CA LEU A 68 -4.25 -12.22 -5.85
C LEU A 68 -4.49 -10.71 -5.93
N ALA A 69 -4.74 -10.18 -7.13
CA ALA A 69 -5.02 -8.77 -7.32
C ALA A 69 -6.29 -8.35 -6.55
N ASN A 70 -7.37 -9.12 -6.67
CA ASN A 70 -8.63 -8.84 -5.96
C ASN A 70 -8.49 -8.98 -4.44
N ALA A 71 -7.75 -9.97 -3.96
CA ALA A 71 -7.52 -10.19 -2.53
C ALA A 71 -6.67 -9.08 -1.89
N LEU A 72 -5.65 -8.59 -2.61
CA LEU A 72 -4.70 -7.61 -2.07
C LEU A 72 -5.13 -6.16 -2.30
N ARG A 73 -5.93 -5.85 -3.34
CA ARG A 73 -6.32 -4.47 -3.68
C ARG A 73 -6.92 -3.67 -2.53
N PRO A 74 -7.80 -4.21 -1.67
CA PRO A 74 -8.36 -3.48 -0.54
C PRO A 74 -7.30 -2.94 0.43
N TYR A 75 -6.12 -3.57 0.48
CA TYR A 75 -5.01 -3.21 1.36
C TYR A 75 -3.95 -2.33 0.68
N VAL A 76 -4.11 -2.04 -0.62
CA VAL A 76 -3.19 -1.19 -1.36
C VAL A 76 -3.78 0.22 -1.46
N PRO A 77 -3.13 1.24 -0.87
CA PRO A 77 -3.66 2.59 -0.93
C PRO A 77 -3.51 3.15 -2.35
N HIS A 78 -4.65 3.49 -2.97
CA HIS A 78 -4.71 4.05 -4.31
C HIS A 78 -4.45 5.57 -4.32
N LYS A 79 -3.85 6.05 -5.41
CA LYS A 79 -3.72 7.50 -5.67
C LYS A 79 -5.12 8.09 -5.83
N ARG A 80 -5.51 9.01 -4.95
CA ARG A 80 -6.82 9.67 -5.05
C ARG A 80 -6.82 10.62 -6.24
N LYS A 81 -7.87 10.55 -7.06
CA LYS A 81 -8.17 11.63 -8.01
C LYS A 81 -8.63 12.83 -7.22
N THR A 82 -8.04 14.00 -7.46
CA THR A 82 -8.64 15.25 -7.03
C THR A 82 -9.59 15.77 -8.09
N PRO A 83 -10.73 16.39 -7.72
CA PRO A 83 -11.71 16.90 -8.68
C PRO A 83 -11.14 18.01 -9.59
N ASP A 84 -10.18 18.82 -9.12
CA ASP A 84 -9.54 19.83 -9.98
C ASP A 84 -8.39 19.24 -10.80
N SER A 85 -8.64 19.17 -12.09
CA SER A 85 -7.85 18.49 -13.11
C SER A 85 -6.84 19.43 -13.79
N SER A 86 -5.96 20.10 -13.03
CA SER A 86 -4.89 20.93 -13.65
C SER A 86 -3.54 20.91 -12.94
N ALA A 87 -3.46 20.43 -11.69
CA ALA A 87 -2.20 20.16 -11.02
C ALA A 87 -2.13 18.68 -10.70
N LEU A 88 -1.29 17.96 -11.44
CA LEU A 88 -0.97 16.55 -11.27
C LEU A 88 -0.17 16.33 -9.96
N GLN A 89 -0.65 16.83 -8.82
CA GLN A 89 -0.09 16.46 -7.53
C GLN A 89 -0.73 15.13 -7.13
N LYS A 90 -0.22 14.06 -7.76
CA LYS A 90 -0.43 12.67 -7.37
C LYS A 90 -0.03 12.54 -5.90
N ALA A 91 -0.96 12.81 -4.97
CA ALA A 91 -0.71 12.61 -3.56
C ALA A 91 -0.41 11.11 -3.38
N ILE A 92 0.87 10.79 -3.17
CA ILE A 92 1.29 9.44 -2.83
C ILE A 92 0.75 9.20 -1.43
N PRO A 93 -0.14 8.21 -1.23
CA PRO A 93 -0.68 7.93 0.09
C PRO A 93 0.44 7.69 1.09
N HIS A 94 0.26 8.12 2.32
CA HIS A 94 1.26 7.97 3.36
C HIS A 94 1.70 6.51 3.50
N ILE A 95 3.01 6.29 3.68
CA ILE A 95 3.61 4.95 3.66
C ILE A 95 3.01 4.02 4.73
N ALA A 96 2.56 4.57 5.86
CA ALA A 96 1.89 3.84 6.92
C ALA A 96 0.64 3.07 6.44
N LEU A 97 -0.06 3.58 5.42
CA LEU A 97 -1.24 2.91 4.86
C LEU A 97 -0.90 1.57 4.17
N ARG A 98 0.38 1.28 3.94
CA ARG A 98 0.85 -0.01 3.42
C ARG A 98 1.18 -1.02 4.52
N ALA A 99 1.07 -0.66 5.80
CA ALA A 99 1.34 -1.57 6.91
C ALA A 99 0.53 -2.88 6.86
N PRO A 100 -0.77 -2.88 6.49
CA PRO A 100 -1.53 -4.13 6.35
C PRO A 100 -0.92 -5.10 5.33
N LEU A 101 -0.39 -4.59 4.21
CA LEU A 101 0.27 -5.43 3.21
C LEU A 101 1.54 -6.10 3.76
N VAL A 102 2.30 -5.38 4.59
CA VAL A 102 3.47 -5.94 5.27
C VAL A 102 3.06 -7.02 6.27
N LEU A 103 1.96 -6.82 7.02
CA LEU A 103 1.43 -7.83 7.93
C LEU A 103 1.01 -9.10 7.18
N ILE A 104 0.27 -8.97 6.07
CA ILE A 104 -0.13 -10.10 5.23
C ILE A 104 1.11 -10.85 4.72
N ALA A 105 2.10 -10.12 4.19
CA ALA A 105 3.33 -10.72 3.69
C ALA A 105 4.09 -11.47 4.80
N ASN A 106 4.19 -10.88 6.00
CA ASN A 106 4.81 -11.55 7.14
C ASN A 106 4.07 -12.83 7.54
N SER A 107 2.74 -12.80 7.56
CA SER A 107 1.93 -13.99 7.88
C SER A 107 2.17 -15.13 6.88
N VAL A 108 2.26 -14.81 5.59
CA VAL A 108 2.60 -15.81 4.55
C VAL A 108 4.00 -16.36 4.75
N MET A 109 5.00 -15.50 4.99
CA MET A 109 6.38 -15.93 5.23
C MET A 109 6.49 -16.83 6.48
N LEU A 110 5.76 -16.52 7.55
CA LEU A 110 5.72 -17.35 8.75
C LEU A 110 5.07 -18.70 8.48
N ALA A 111 3.91 -18.72 7.82
CA ALA A 111 3.16 -19.94 7.51
C ALA A 111 3.94 -20.89 6.57
N THR A 112 4.81 -20.35 5.73
CA THR A 112 5.60 -21.10 4.74
C THR A 112 7.01 -21.46 5.22
N GLY A 113 7.35 -21.19 6.48
CA GLY A 113 8.66 -21.52 7.06
C GLY A 113 9.80 -20.56 6.68
N TYR A 114 9.47 -19.41 6.08
CA TYR A 114 10.39 -18.38 5.64
C TYR A 114 10.46 -17.19 6.61
N SER A 115 10.41 -17.45 7.92
CA SER A 115 10.36 -16.44 8.98
C SER A 115 11.51 -15.42 8.92
N GLN A 116 12.67 -15.81 8.39
CA GLN A 116 13.84 -14.95 8.20
C GLN A 116 13.61 -13.77 7.22
N PHE A 117 12.61 -13.86 6.34
CA PHE A 117 12.26 -12.78 5.40
C PHE A 117 11.18 -11.84 5.92
N THR A 118 10.67 -12.07 7.14
CA THR A 118 9.71 -11.16 7.78
C THR A 118 10.32 -9.78 8.04
N ARG A 119 9.48 -8.74 7.95
CA ARG A 119 9.89 -7.36 8.17
C ARG A 119 9.25 -6.79 9.43
N ARG A 120 10.04 -6.15 10.28
CA ARG A 120 9.51 -5.34 11.38
C ARG A 120 8.95 -4.04 10.81
N ILE A 121 7.68 -3.76 11.10
CA ILE A 121 6.97 -2.56 10.60
C ILE A 121 7.50 -1.28 11.26
N SER A 122 7.96 -1.39 12.51
CA SER A 122 8.73 -0.35 13.19
C SER A 122 10.19 -0.82 13.31
N PRO A 123 11.13 -0.29 12.52
CA PRO A 123 12.54 -0.64 12.68
C PRO A 123 13.02 -0.18 14.06
N GLN A 124 13.90 -0.96 14.68
CA GLN A 124 14.52 -0.54 15.93
C GLN A 124 15.33 0.73 15.67
N ILE A 125 15.05 1.76 16.48
CA ILE A 125 15.80 3.01 16.44
C ILE A 125 17.22 2.69 16.93
N SER A 126 18.21 2.86 16.07
CA SER A 126 19.62 2.82 16.43
C SER A 126 20.18 4.23 16.30
N PRO A 127 21.07 4.67 17.21
CA PRO A 127 21.80 5.93 17.04
C PRO A 127 22.53 6.05 15.70
N ALA A 128 22.92 4.91 15.11
CA ALA A 128 23.59 4.84 13.81
C ALA A 128 22.63 4.76 12.60
N SER A 129 21.34 4.46 12.81
CA SER A 129 20.34 4.36 11.74
C SER A 129 18.97 4.86 12.20
N VAL A 130 18.69 6.14 11.95
CA VAL A 130 17.36 6.72 12.13
C VAL A 130 16.50 6.35 10.93
N HIS A 131 15.97 5.12 10.91
CA HIS A 131 14.97 4.69 9.92
C HIS A 131 13.53 4.97 10.41
N GLY A 132 13.31 6.18 10.94
CA GLY A 132 11.99 6.60 11.39
C GLY A 132 11.02 6.73 10.21
N MET A 133 9.78 6.25 10.39
CA MET A 133 8.71 6.59 9.48
C MET A 133 8.38 8.07 9.64
N SER A 134 8.60 8.87 8.60
CA SER A 134 8.33 10.31 8.62
C SER A 134 6.84 10.56 8.83
N LEU A 135 6.44 10.93 10.03
CA LEU A 135 5.05 11.25 10.35
C LEU A 135 4.82 12.75 10.11
N ASN A 136 4.13 13.08 9.02
CA ASN A 136 3.73 14.45 8.69
C ASN A 136 2.23 14.65 8.97
N PRO A 137 1.72 15.90 9.04
CA PRO A 137 0.31 16.16 9.35
C PRO A 137 -0.66 15.44 8.40
N VAL A 138 -0.29 15.36 7.11
CA VAL A 138 -1.07 14.62 6.11
C VAL A 138 -1.11 13.13 6.43
N GLY A 139 0.02 12.54 6.81
CA GLY A 139 0.15 11.14 7.16
C GLY A 139 -0.64 10.76 8.41
N ILE A 140 -0.63 11.63 9.42
CA ILE A 140 -1.48 11.50 10.61
C ILE A 140 -2.95 11.50 10.21
N TYR A 141 -3.36 12.50 9.45
CA TYR A 141 -4.74 12.61 9.00
C TYR A 141 -5.16 11.39 8.17
N GLU A 142 -4.34 10.96 7.22
CA GLU A 142 -4.65 9.80 6.38
C GLU A 142 -4.70 8.48 7.16
N THR A 143 -3.85 8.32 8.18
CA THR A 143 -3.72 7.07 8.93
C THR A 143 -4.70 6.97 10.08
N LEU A 144 -5.01 8.10 10.74
CA LEU A 144 -5.76 8.12 12.01
C LEU A 144 -7.15 8.76 11.87
N CYS A 145 -7.32 9.75 10.99
CA CYS A 145 -8.56 10.53 10.89
C CYS A 145 -9.51 10.05 9.79
N LYS A 146 -9.13 9.04 8.99
CA LYS A 146 -9.90 8.65 7.81
C LYS A 146 -10.74 7.39 8.05
N SER A 147 -12.07 7.53 7.91
CA SER A 147 -12.94 6.78 6.97
C SER A 147 -14.38 6.55 7.48
N THR A 148 -14.72 6.98 8.69
CA THR A 148 -16.07 6.90 9.29
C THR A 148 -16.20 8.00 10.34
N GLU A 149 -17.39 8.56 10.56
CA GLU A 149 -17.63 9.53 11.64
C GLU A 149 -17.15 8.96 13.00
N ASN A 150 -16.59 9.82 13.85
CA ASN A 150 -16.05 9.50 15.18
C ASN A 150 -14.67 8.80 15.22
N HIS A 151 -13.89 8.83 14.14
CA HIS A 151 -12.51 8.34 14.13
C HIS A 151 -11.51 9.51 14.12
N PHE A 152 -11.15 10.00 15.32
CA PHE A 152 -10.16 11.08 15.51
C PHE A 152 -10.42 12.31 14.62
N ASP A 153 -11.67 12.74 14.62
CA ASP A 153 -12.19 13.87 13.85
C ASP A 153 -11.49 15.19 14.22
N VAL A 154 -10.67 15.72 13.31
CA VAL A 154 -10.00 17.02 13.49
C VAL A 154 -10.82 18.12 12.82
N ARG A 155 -11.13 19.16 13.58
CA ARG A 155 -11.81 20.36 13.10
C ARG A 155 -10.82 21.47 12.79
N ASP A 156 -11.13 22.25 11.76
CA ASP A 156 -10.40 23.46 11.40
C ASP A 156 -10.67 24.61 12.39
N MET A 157 -10.11 25.78 12.10
CA MET A 157 -10.26 26.98 12.92
C MET A 157 -11.71 27.49 12.99
N ASP A 158 -12.53 27.19 11.99
CA ASP A 158 -13.93 27.59 11.91
C ASP A 158 -14.86 26.52 12.53
N GLY A 159 -14.28 25.49 13.16
CA GLY A 159 -15.01 24.38 13.77
C GLY A 159 -15.61 23.40 12.77
N ARG A 160 -15.24 23.50 11.48
CA ARG A 160 -15.68 22.59 10.42
C ARG A 160 -14.76 21.40 10.36
N MET A 161 -15.30 20.25 9.96
CA MET A 161 -14.54 19.03 9.80
C MET A 161 -13.50 19.18 8.68
N ILE A 162 -12.23 18.89 8.98
CA ILE A 162 -11.22 18.74 7.95
C ILE A 162 -11.52 17.44 7.22
N THR A 163 -12.07 17.53 6.00
CA THR A 163 -12.46 16.37 5.19
C THR A 163 -11.49 16.10 4.03
N ASP A 164 -10.66 17.08 3.67
CA ASP A 164 -9.72 17.02 2.54
C ASP A 164 -8.28 17.26 2.99
N TYR A 165 -7.36 16.43 2.49
CA TYR A 165 -5.92 16.60 2.67
C TYR A 165 -5.41 17.96 2.13
N ARG A 166 -6.09 18.54 1.13
CA ARG A 166 -5.77 19.87 0.59
C ARG A 166 -5.89 20.99 1.63
N ASN A 167 -6.85 20.88 2.54
CA ASN A 167 -7.04 21.86 3.61
C ASN A 167 -5.89 21.81 4.62
N ILE A 168 -5.22 20.65 4.73
CA ILE A 168 -4.03 20.47 5.56
C ILE A 168 -2.79 20.97 4.83
N THR A 169 -2.60 20.65 3.55
CA THR A 169 -1.37 21.03 2.84
C THR A 169 -1.28 22.53 2.52
N LYS A 170 -2.41 23.19 2.26
CA LYS A 170 -2.44 24.60 1.85
C LYS A 170 -2.42 25.60 3.01
N TYR A 171 -2.94 25.22 4.19
CA TYR A 171 -3.15 26.14 5.30
C TYR A 171 -2.30 25.73 6.50
N GLN A 172 -1.26 26.51 6.81
CA GLN A 172 -0.31 26.19 7.89
C GLN A 172 -0.99 25.97 9.26
N PRO A 173 -2.00 26.78 9.68
CA PRO A 173 -2.69 26.52 10.95
C PRO A 173 -3.38 25.15 11.01
N ASN A 174 -3.87 24.62 9.90
CA ASN A 174 -4.48 23.29 9.86
C ASN A 174 -3.44 22.17 10.05
N ARG A 175 -2.21 22.35 9.53
CA ARG A 175 -1.09 21.42 9.77
C ARG A 175 -0.79 21.30 11.25
N ARG A 176 -0.64 22.46 11.89
CA ARG A 176 -0.37 22.58 13.31
C ARG A 176 -1.54 22.03 14.14
N LYS A 177 -2.79 22.27 13.73
CA LYS A 177 -3.97 21.74 14.41
C LYS A 177 -4.06 20.22 14.35
N VAL A 178 -3.80 19.63 13.18
CA VAL A 178 -3.74 18.17 13.04
C VAL A 178 -2.65 17.60 13.95
N MET A 179 -1.42 18.13 13.91
CA MET A 179 -0.36 17.68 14.82
C MET A 179 -0.73 17.87 16.30
N GLY A 180 -1.26 19.03 16.67
CA GLY A 180 -1.68 19.38 18.03
C GLY A 180 -2.88 18.60 18.56
N SER A 181 -3.59 17.88 17.69
CA SER A 181 -4.65 16.96 18.12
C SER A 181 -4.08 15.63 18.66
N PHE A 182 -2.81 15.31 18.34
CA PHE A 182 -2.15 14.07 18.75
C PHE A 182 -0.91 14.30 19.63
N PHE A 183 -0.31 15.48 19.56
CA PHE A 183 0.91 15.83 20.28
C PHE A 183 0.77 17.12 21.07
N ASP A 184 1.43 17.20 22.23
CA ASP A 184 1.57 18.46 22.97
C ASP A 184 2.60 19.36 22.27
N LEU A 185 2.11 20.19 21.35
CA LEU A 185 2.95 21.10 20.60
C LEU A 185 3.58 22.19 21.47
N ASN A 186 2.96 22.57 22.59
CA ASN A 186 3.54 23.56 23.50
C ASN A 186 4.79 22.98 24.15
N LYS A 187 4.72 21.72 24.60
CA LYS A 187 5.87 21.02 25.16
C LYS A 187 6.96 20.79 24.13
N ILE A 188 6.59 20.44 22.89
CA ILE A 188 7.55 20.26 21.80
C ILE A 188 8.26 21.59 21.49
N ASP A 189 7.52 22.70 21.38
CA ASP A 189 8.12 24.01 21.15
C ASP A 189 9.04 24.45 22.29
N GLU A 190 8.66 24.20 23.55
CA GLU A 190 9.48 24.50 24.73
C GLU A 190 10.82 23.75 24.65
N ILE A 191 10.78 22.45 24.35
CA ILE A 191 11.98 21.61 24.22
C ILE A 191 12.83 22.07 23.04
N CYS A 192 12.23 22.29 21.87
CA CYS A 192 12.95 22.79 20.70
C CYS A 192 13.61 24.14 21.00
N GLY A 193 12.88 25.06 21.63
CA GLY A 193 13.38 26.38 22.02
C GLY A 193 14.55 26.31 23.01
N ALA A 194 14.50 25.41 23.99
CA ALA A 194 15.61 25.17 24.92
C ALA A 194 16.90 24.71 24.22
N HIS A 195 16.79 24.12 23.03
CA HIS A 195 17.91 23.70 22.19
C HIS A 195 18.19 24.64 21.01
N GLY A 196 17.54 25.81 20.94
CA GLY A 196 17.70 26.77 19.84
C GLY A 196 17.13 26.28 18.50
N LEU A 197 16.19 25.35 18.53
CA LEU A 197 15.52 24.75 17.38
C LEU A 197 14.08 25.25 17.26
N THR A 198 13.53 25.18 16.05
CA THR A 198 12.10 25.41 15.79
C THR A 198 11.46 24.12 15.28
N PHE A 199 10.35 23.71 15.89
CA PHE A 199 9.60 22.57 15.39
C PHE A 199 8.99 22.87 14.03
N ARG A 200 9.20 21.95 13.07
CA ARG A 200 8.69 22.08 11.71
C ARG A 200 7.44 21.21 11.56
N ASP A 201 6.27 21.84 11.69
CA ASP A 201 4.96 21.27 11.36
C ASP A 201 4.69 21.30 9.85
#